data_AF-U3I425-F1
#
_entry.id   AF-U3I425-F1
#
_cell.length_a   1.000
_cell.length_b   1.000
_cell.length_c   1.000
_cell.angle_alpha   90.00
_cell.angle_beta   90.00
_cell.angle_gamma   90.00
#
_symmetry.space_group_name_H-M   'P 1'
#
loop_
_entity.id
_entity.type
_entity.pdbx_description
1 polymer ?
#
loop_
_entity_poly.entity_id
_entity_poly.type
_entity_poly.pdbx_seq_one_letter_code
_entity_poly.pdbx_strand_id
1 'polypeptide(L)'
;MAAVAEAGSVPGLQADCEELLGAFQEADTVRFERFAELWRERRFHTIFHGRIRALERNKLTKKTLELAQQYFLPPYAFQIRVGALYLLYGLYNTQLCQPKQKIRIALKDWPEILKFQQELIDSQHYDAAYIFRTLRLARAFHFTAMPKLLNYRTKKKIQENEFKEEFKDPSNRVSSLITNDVLEELMNIHEHYQKMKCVISADKSQPDKALSLIKDEFVVTLKDITLEHQEWQQKRMVGSTNRYPFNFFFFLSFIRHRQVKLESSESGSDNRKSPSRSRKNSRRPQPALRRGSLEFRGIFLEAAEVYQLLC
;
A
#
# COMPACT_ATOMS: atom_id res chain seq x y z
N MET A 1 -20.37 -36.69 2.51
CA MET A 1 -20.28 -35.22 2.72
C MET A 1 -19.41 -34.62 1.63
N ALA A 2 -20.01 -34.20 0.52
CA ALA A 2 -19.29 -33.65 -0.62
C ALA A 2 -18.85 -32.22 -0.32
N ALA A 3 -17.55 -31.96 -0.46
CA ALA A 3 -16.97 -30.63 -0.40
C ALA A 3 -17.59 -29.76 -1.50
N VAL A 4 -18.20 -28.65 -1.10
CA VAL A 4 -18.66 -27.62 -2.03
C VAL A 4 -17.40 -26.99 -2.64
N ALA A 5 -17.09 -27.37 -3.88
CA ALA A 5 -16.02 -26.75 -4.66
C ALA A 5 -16.27 -25.24 -4.74
N GLU A 6 -15.31 -24.46 -4.23
CA GLU A 6 -15.30 -23.00 -4.33
C GLU A 6 -15.36 -22.58 -5.82
N ALA A 7 -16.50 -22.08 -6.26
CA ALA A 7 -16.69 -21.56 -7.62
C ALA A 7 -15.99 -20.19 -7.81
N GLY A 8 -14.68 -20.13 -7.62
CA GLY A 8 -13.99 -18.85 -7.45
C GLY A 8 -12.47 -18.90 -7.52
N SER A 9 -11.83 -19.69 -6.67
CA SER A 9 -10.38 -19.80 -6.62
C SER A 9 -9.91 -20.75 -7.71
N VAL A 10 -8.79 -20.44 -8.38
CA VAL A 10 -8.05 -21.43 -9.17
C VAL A 10 -7.05 -22.01 -8.18
N PRO A 11 -7.25 -23.23 -7.66
CA PRO A 11 -6.36 -23.80 -6.67
C PRO A 11 -4.93 -23.82 -7.24
N GLY A 12 -3.95 -23.34 -6.46
CA GLY A 12 -2.54 -23.28 -6.87
C GLY A 12 -2.10 -21.95 -7.49
N LEU A 13 -2.97 -21.21 -8.19
CA LEU A 13 -2.54 -19.97 -8.87
C LEU A 13 -2.00 -18.90 -7.90
N GLN A 14 -2.64 -18.77 -6.73
CA GLN A 14 -2.16 -17.86 -5.70
C GLN A 14 -0.77 -18.28 -5.20
N ALA A 15 -0.60 -19.58 -4.91
CA ALA A 15 0.65 -20.14 -4.45
C ALA A 15 1.77 -19.93 -5.49
N ASP A 16 1.49 -20.15 -6.78
CA ASP A 16 2.46 -19.93 -7.86
C ASP A 16 2.88 -18.45 -7.96
N CYS A 17 1.93 -17.52 -7.82
CA CYS A 17 2.23 -16.09 -7.81
C CYS A 17 3.07 -15.69 -6.59
N GLU A 18 2.70 -16.19 -5.41
CA GLU A 18 3.41 -15.92 -4.17
C GLU A 18 4.79 -16.58 -4.14
N GLU A 19 4.97 -17.76 -4.73
CA GLU A 19 6.28 -18.39 -4.84
C GLU A 19 7.19 -17.59 -5.78
N LEU A 20 6.67 -17.13 -6.92
CA LEU A 20 7.42 -16.27 -7.84
C LEU A 20 7.81 -14.94 -7.18
N LEU A 21 6.87 -14.27 -6.50
CA LEU A 21 7.12 -13.01 -5.81
C LEU A 21 8.05 -13.20 -4.59
N GLY A 22 7.92 -14.30 -3.85
CA GLY A 22 8.79 -14.64 -2.74
C GLY A 22 10.23 -14.89 -3.21
N ALA A 23 10.43 -15.67 -4.28
CA ALA A 23 11.76 -15.85 -4.85
C ALA A 23 12.36 -14.57 -5.44
N PHE A 24 11.50 -13.65 -5.94
CA PHE A 24 11.94 -12.33 -6.36
C PHE A 24 12.37 -11.46 -5.18
N GLN A 25 11.65 -11.56 -4.06
CA GLN A 25 12.01 -10.92 -2.79
C GLN A 25 13.37 -11.43 -2.28
N GLU A 26 13.56 -12.75 -2.25
CA GLU A 26 14.82 -13.42 -1.86
C GLU A 26 16.01 -13.06 -2.74
N ALA A 27 15.78 -12.69 -4.00
CA ALA A 27 16.84 -12.28 -4.92
C ALA A 27 17.43 -10.89 -4.60
N ASP A 28 16.86 -10.16 -3.63
CA ASP A 28 17.32 -8.85 -3.14
C ASP A 28 17.61 -7.84 -4.26
N THR A 29 16.75 -7.85 -5.29
CA THR A 29 16.84 -6.96 -6.43
C THR A 29 15.46 -6.58 -6.94
N VAL A 30 15.37 -5.38 -7.50
CA VAL A 30 14.16 -4.84 -8.13
C VAL A 30 14.26 -4.83 -9.66
N ARG A 31 15.33 -5.41 -10.22
CA ARG A 31 15.61 -5.34 -11.66
C ARG A 31 14.74 -6.32 -12.45
N PHE A 32 14.26 -5.87 -13.60
CA PHE A 32 13.42 -6.68 -14.47
C PHE A 32 14.14 -7.92 -15.00
N GLU A 33 15.44 -7.83 -15.26
CA GLU A 33 16.26 -8.95 -15.75
C GLU A 33 16.12 -10.18 -14.86
N ARG A 34 16.33 -10.01 -13.54
CA ARG A 34 16.23 -11.11 -12.58
C ARG A 34 14.79 -11.63 -12.46
N PHE A 35 13.80 -10.74 -12.48
CA PHE A 35 12.39 -11.17 -12.51
C PHE A 35 12.09 -12.02 -13.75
N ALA A 36 12.59 -11.63 -14.92
CA ALA A 36 12.37 -12.34 -16.16
C ALA A 36 13.03 -13.73 -16.17
N GLU A 37 14.18 -13.90 -15.51
CA GLU A 37 14.79 -15.22 -15.27
C GLU A 37 13.87 -16.10 -14.41
N LEU A 38 13.45 -15.63 -13.24
CA LEU A 38 12.55 -16.36 -12.35
C LEU A 38 11.23 -16.74 -13.03
N TRP A 39 10.69 -15.84 -13.87
CA TRP A 39 9.52 -16.08 -14.70
C TRP A 39 9.72 -17.24 -15.68
N ARG A 40 10.90 -17.32 -16.32
CA ARG A 40 11.24 -18.40 -17.27
C ARG A 40 11.51 -19.71 -16.56
N GLU A 41 12.27 -19.68 -15.46
CA GLU A 41 12.58 -20.85 -14.62
C GLU A 41 11.29 -21.54 -14.16
N ARG A 42 10.31 -20.77 -13.68
CA ARG A 42 8.99 -21.28 -13.25
C ARG A 42 8.02 -21.55 -14.39
N ARG A 43 8.45 -21.36 -15.64
CA ARG A 43 7.62 -21.52 -16.84
C ARG A 43 6.30 -20.72 -16.77
N PHE A 44 6.29 -19.57 -16.12
CA PHE A 44 5.07 -18.82 -15.83
C PHE A 44 4.36 -18.31 -17.11
N HIS A 45 5.07 -18.25 -18.24
CA HIS A 45 4.49 -18.00 -19.56
C HIS A 45 3.45 -19.05 -19.98
N THR A 46 3.47 -20.27 -19.42
CA THR A 46 2.52 -21.33 -19.73
C THR A 46 1.19 -21.23 -18.97
N ILE A 47 1.00 -20.22 -18.12
CA ILE A 47 -0.18 -20.09 -17.23
C ILE A 47 -1.52 -20.09 -17.96
N PHE A 48 -1.56 -19.60 -19.20
CA PHE A 48 -2.78 -19.59 -20.04
C PHE A 48 -2.81 -20.72 -21.08
N HIS A 49 -1.80 -21.58 -21.11
CA HIS A 49 -1.72 -22.68 -22.06
C HIS A 49 -2.57 -23.85 -21.56
N GLY A 50 -3.48 -24.30 -22.42
CA GLY A 50 -4.42 -25.37 -22.11
C GLY A 50 -5.60 -25.35 -23.07
N ARG A 51 -6.27 -26.50 -23.22
CA ARG A 51 -7.50 -26.60 -24.03
C ARG A 51 -8.69 -26.06 -23.25
N ILE A 52 -8.82 -24.73 -23.23
CA ILE A 52 -9.87 -24.02 -22.48
C ILE A 52 -10.79 -23.28 -23.47
N ARG A 53 -12.11 -23.37 -23.24
CA ARG A 53 -13.12 -22.61 -24.01
C ARG A 53 -12.88 -21.11 -23.86
N ALA A 54 -13.19 -20.32 -24.90
CA ALA A 54 -12.91 -18.88 -24.91
C ALA A 54 -13.51 -18.12 -23.69
N LEU A 55 -14.74 -18.46 -23.29
CA LEU A 55 -15.40 -17.85 -22.13
C LEU A 55 -14.70 -18.16 -20.80
N GLU A 56 -14.28 -19.41 -20.62
CA GLU A 56 -13.56 -19.86 -19.42
C GLU A 56 -12.18 -19.23 -19.35
N ARG A 57 -11.49 -19.13 -20.49
CA ARG A 57 -10.21 -18.43 -20.62
C ARG A 57 -10.32 -16.96 -20.21
N ASN A 58 -11.34 -16.26 -20.71
CA ASN A 58 -11.60 -14.88 -20.32
C ASN A 58 -11.86 -14.74 -18.81
N LYS A 59 -12.60 -15.67 -18.21
CA LYS A 59 -12.84 -15.69 -16.76
C LYS A 59 -11.55 -15.96 -15.99
N LEU A 60 -10.73 -16.92 -16.44
CA LEU A 60 -9.44 -17.25 -15.85
C LEU A 60 -8.50 -16.04 -15.91
N THR A 61 -8.26 -15.48 -17.09
CA THR A 61 -7.38 -14.31 -17.26
C THR A 61 -7.82 -13.11 -16.42
N LYS A 62 -9.13 -12.83 -16.32
CA LYS A 62 -9.62 -11.77 -15.43
C LYS A 62 -9.26 -12.03 -13.97
N LYS A 63 -9.44 -13.27 -13.48
CA LYS A 63 -9.09 -13.66 -12.11
C LYS A 63 -7.58 -13.61 -11.87
N THR A 64 -6.77 -14.06 -12.83
CA THR A 64 -5.31 -14.03 -12.73
C THR A 64 -4.79 -12.59 -12.65
N LEU A 65 -5.32 -11.68 -13.47
CA LEU A 65 -4.97 -10.25 -13.40
C LEU A 65 -5.49 -9.61 -12.10
N GLU A 66 -6.69 -9.97 -11.65
CA GLU A 66 -7.25 -9.48 -10.37
C GLU A 66 -6.41 -9.93 -9.17
N LEU A 67 -5.88 -11.16 -9.19
CA LEU A 67 -5.00 -11.67 -8.15
C LEU A 67 -3.65 -10.94 -8.14
N ALA A 68 -2.98 -10.84 -9.30
CA ALA A 68 -1.71 -10.14 -9.42
C ALA A 68 -1.81 -8.65 -9.04
N GLN A 69 -2.96 -8.02 -9.33
CA GLN A 69 -3.21 -6.62 -9.01
C GLN A 69 -3.24 -6.34 -7.49
N GLN A 70 -3.57 -7.33 -6.66
CA GLN A 70 -3.61 -7.15 -5.20
C GLN A 70 -2.23 -6.83 -4.65
N TYR A 71 -1.20 -7.52 -5.13
CA TYR A 71 0.20 -7.32 -4.71
C TYR A 71 0.82 -5.99 -5.18
N PHE A 72 0.18 -5.31 -6.13
CA PHE A 72 0.66 -4.05 -6.69
C PHE A 72 0.36 -2.83 -5.80
N LEU A 73 -0.66 -2.92 -4.94
CA LEU A 73 -1.09 -1.82 -4.06
C LEU A 73 -0.53 -1.98 -2.63
N PRO A 74 -0.50 -0.91 -1.82
CA PRO A 74 -0.22 -1.04 -0.39
C PRO A 74 -1.20 -2.01 0.31
N PRO A 75 -0.78 -2.72 1.37
CA PRO A 75 0.40 -2.48 2.23
C PRO A 75 1.66 -3.30 1.87
N TYR A 76 1.75 -3.85 0.66
CA TYR A 76 2.92 -4.66 0.27
C TYR A 76 4.18 -3.81 0.14
N ALA A 77 5.33 -4.42 0.45
CA ALA A 77 6.64 -3.80 0.37
C ALA A 77 6.98 -3.33 -1.05
N PHE A 78 7.85 -2.33 -1.17
CA PHE A 78 8.24 -1.73 -2.45
C PHE A 78 8.68 -2.77 -3.49
N GLN A 79 9.57 -3.71 -3.11
CA GLN A 79 10.06 -4.78 -3.99
C GLN A 79 8.93 -5.70 -4.48
N ILE A 80 7.99 -6.06 -3.61
CA ILE A 80 6.83 -6.88 -3.98
C ILE A 80 5.93 -6.13 -4.95
N ARG A 81 5.71 -4.83 -4.74
CA ARG A 81 4.92 -4.00 -5.66
C ARG A 81 5.57 -3.87 -7.04
N VAL A 82 6.90 -3.75 -7.10
CA VAL A 82 7.66 -3.81 -8.36
C VAL A 82 7.52 -5.18 -9.02
N GLY A 83 7.68 -6.26 -8.26
CA GLY A 83 7.47 -7.63 -8.75
C GLY A 83 6.05 -7.85 -9.28
N ALA A 84 5.04 -7.30 -8.61
CA ALA A 84 3.65 -7.35 -9.03
C ALA A 84 3.39 -6.57 -10.32
N LEU A 85 4.07 -5.44 -10.52
CA LEU A 85 4.05 -4.70 -11.78
C LEU A 85 4.62 -5.54 -12.93
N TYR A 86 5.75 -6.21 -12.70
CA TYR A 86 6.34 -7.13 -13.68
C TYR A 86 5.46 -8.34 -13.96
N LEU A 87 4.83 -8.90 -12.92
CA LEU A 87 3.86 -9.99 -13.01
C LEU A 87 2.66 -9.59 -13.87
N LEU A 88 2.08 -8.42 -13.61
CA LEU A 88 0.98 -7.86 -14.41
C LEU A 88 1.39 -7.66 -15.87
N TYR A 89 2.61 -7.16 -16.11
CA TYR A 89 3.16 -7.00 -17.45
C TYR A 89 3.31 -8.33 -18.19
N GLY A 90 3.89 -9.34 -17.54
CA GLY A 90 4.02 -10.68 -18.08
C GLY A 90 2.66 -11.28 -18.43
N LEU A 91 1.74 -11.29 -17.46
CA LEU A 91 0.38 -11.84 -17.62
C LEU A 91 -0.42 -11.13 -18.72
N TYR A 92 -0.35 -9.81 -18.81
CA TYR A 92 -1.06 -9.04 -19.82
C TYR A 92 -0.56 -9.34 -21.24
N ASN A 93 0.72 -9.67 -21.39
CA ASN A 93 1.32 -9.98 -22.68
C ASN A 93 1.22 -11.46 -23.08
N THR A 94 1.23 -12.38 -22.12
CA THR A 94 1.10 -13.83 -22.39
C THR A 94 -0.34 -14.32 -22.51
N GLN A 95 -1.34 -13.49 -22.18
CA GLN A 95 -2.75 -13.88 -22.31
C GLN A 95 -3.13 -14.27 -23.74
N LEU A 96 -3.90 -15.35 -23.87
CA LEU A 96 -4.38 -15.88 -25.15
C LEU A 96 -5.81 -15.42 -25.47
N CYS A 97 -6.24 -14.29 -24.89
CA CYS A 97 -7.58 -13.72 -25.05
C CYS A 97 -7.61 -12.71 -26.20
N GLN A 98 -8.64 -12.80 -27.04
CA GLN A 98 -8.95 -11.80 -28.06
C GLN A 98 -10.41 -11.34 -27.91
N PRO A 99 -10.67 -10.05 -27.63
CA PRO A 99 -9.71 -9.01 -27.29
C PRO A 99 -8.99 -9.26 -25.95
N LYS A 100 -7.81 -8.65 -25.76
CA LYS A 100 -7.05 -8.72 -24.51
C LYS A 100 -7.90 -8.23 -23.33
N GLN A 101 -7.91 -9.00 -22.25
CA GLN A 101 -8.48 -8.60 -20.97
C GLN A 101 -7.60 -7.52 -20.33
N LYS A 102 -8.27 -6.50 -19.80
CA LYS A 102 -7.65 -5.33 -19.16
C LYS A 102 -7.50 -5.54 -17.66
N ILE A 103 -6.47 -4.93 -17.08
CA ILE A 103 -6.21 -4.89 -15.65
C ILE A 103 -7.18 -3.91 -15.00
N ARG A 104 -8.03 -4.38 -14.09
CA ARG A 104 -8.96 -3.50 -13.36
C ARG A 104 -8.19 -2.73 -12.30
N ILE A 105 -8.38 -1.42 -12.27
CA ILE A 105 -7.84 -0.54 -11.22
C ILE A 105 -8.99 0.30 -10.70
N ALA A 106 -9.11 0.42 -9.37
CA ALA A 106 -10.09 1.31 -8.77
C ALA A 106 -9.61 2.75 -8.91
N LEU A 107 -10.51 3.67 -9.27
CA LEU A 107 -10.13 5.07 -9.49
C LEU A 107 -9.55 5.72 -8.22
N LYS A 108 -10.02 5.30 -7.03
CA LYS A 108 -9.52 5.75 -5.74
C LYS A 108 -8.04 5.39 -5.48
N ASP A 109 -7.54 4.32 -6.08
CA ASP A 109 -6.17 3.81 -5.85
C ASP A 109 -5.18 4.43 -6.87
N TRP A 110 -5.69 5.12 -7.89
CA TRP A 110 -4.87 5.70 -8.94
C TRP A 110 -3.85 6.76 -8.46
N PRO A 111 -4.19 7.67 -7.53
CA PRO A 111 -3.21 8.61 -6.98
C PRO A 111 -2.02 7.91 -6.31
N GLU A 112 -2.25 6.77 -5.65
CA GLU A 112 -1.16 5.99 -5.04
C GLU A 112 -0.26 5.31 -6.08
N ILE A 113 -0.85 4.85 -7.18
CA ILE A 113 -0.11 4.30 -8.31
C ILE A 113 0.77 5.38 -8.97
N LEU A 114 0.28 6.61 -9.07
CA LEU A 114 1.08 7.73 -9.60
C LEU A 114 2.23 8.12 -8.65
N LYS A 115 1.98 8.14 -7.34
CA LYS A 115 3.05 8.33 -6.34
C LYS A 115 4.11 7.23 -6.46
N PHE A 116 3.69 5.98 -6.61
CA PHE A 116 4.60 4.86 -6.82
C PHE A 116 5.39 4.99 -8.13
N GLN A 117 4.76 5.44 -9.23
CA GLN A 117 5.48 5.74 -10.46
C GLN A 117 6.60 6.78 -10.22
N GLN A 118 6.29 7.85 -9.48
CA GLN A 118 7.29 8.88 -9.16
C GLN A 118 8.43 8.29 -8.32
N GLU A 119 8.11 7.47 -7.32
CA GLU A 119 9.08 6.77 -6.47
C GLU A 119 10.02 5.85 -7.29
N LEU A 120 9.51 5.17 -8.33
CA LEU A 120 10.34 4.38 -9.26
C LEU A 120 11.33 5.25 -10.04
N ILE A 121 10.91 6.45 -10.46
CA ILE A 121 11.75 7.39 -11.22
C ILE A 121 12.82 8.00 -10.30
N ASP A 122 12.41 8.45 -9.12
CA ASP A 122 13.30 9.07 -8.13
C ASP A 122 14.36 8.07 -7.65
N SER A 123 13.98 6.80 -7.50
CA SER A 123 14.89 5.70 -7.15
C SER A 123 15.68 5.13 -8.34
N GLN A 124 15.56 5.73 -9.53
CA GLN A 124 16.26 5.34 -10.77
C GLN A 124 15.97 3.90 -11.26
N HIS A 125 14.81 3.34 -10.90
CA HIS A 125 14.33 2.04 -11.39
C HIS A 125 13.58 2.22 -12.71
N TYR A 126 14.31 2.67 -13.72
CA TYR A 126 13.77 3.03 -15.04
C TYR A 126 13.16 1.85 -15.80
N ASP A 127 13.60 0.62 -15.53
CA ASP A 127 13.01 -0.60 -16.07
C ASP A 127 11.56 -0.80 -15.61
N ALA A 128 11.28 -0.61 -14.32
CA ALA A 128 9.93 -0.61 -13.78
C ALA A 128 9.08 0.55 -14.32
N ALA A 129 9.64 1.75 -14.35
CA ALA A 129 8.95 2.92 -14.92
C ALA A 129 8.61 2.72 -16.41
N TYR A 130 9.53 2.14 -17.19
CA TYR A 130 9.33 1.82 -18.59
C TYR A 130 8.21 0.78 -18.79
N ILE A 131 8.18 -0.27 -17.97
CA ILE A 131 7.12 -1.28 -18.02
C ILE A 131 5.76 -0.67 -17.68
N PHE A 132 5.68 0.18 -16.66
CA PHE A 132 4.46 0.91 -16.33
C PHE A 132 3.98 1.79 -17.49
N ARG A 133 4.89 2.56 -18.10
CA ARG A 133 4.60 3.38 -19.30
C ARG A 133 4.12 2.52 -20.46
N THR A 134 4.75 1.37 -20.70
CA THR A 134 4.37 0.41 -21.75
C THR A 134 2.94 -0.08 -21.56
N LEU A 135 2.54 -0.45 -20.34
CA LEU A 135 1.16 -0.86 -20.02
C LEU A 135 0.14 0.28 -20.25
N ARG A 136 0.51 1.53 -19.93
CA ARG A 136 -0.33 2.70 -20.20
C ARG A 136 -0.55 2.91 -21.70
N LEU A 137 0.52 2.89 -22.50
CA LEU A 137 0.46 3.04 -23.96
C LEU A 137 -0.37 1.92 -24.60
N ALA A 138 -0.25 0.70 -24.09
CA ALA A 138 -1.08 -0.44 -24.53
C ALA A 138 -2.56 -0.35 -24.09
N ARG A 139 -2.96 0.70 -23.36
CA ARG A 139 -4.31 0.87 -22.77
C ARG A 139 -4.74 -0.37 -21.97
N ALA A 140 -3.78 -0.97 -21.26
CA ALA A 140 -3.95 -2.20 -20.50
C ALA A 140 -4.84 -2.02 -19.27
N PHE A 141 -4.92 -0.81 -18.71
CA PHE A 141 -5.72 -0.51 -17.53
C PHE A 141 -7.19 -0.21 -17.89
N HIS A 142 -8.09 -0.74 -17.08
CA HIS A 142 -9.52 -0.45 -17.08
C HIS A 142 -9.89 0.18 -15.74
N PHE A 143 -10.16 1.49 -15.77
CA PHE A 143 -10.55 2.25 -14.58
C PHE A 143 -11.98 1.93 -14.18
N THR A 144 -12.16 1.66 -12.89
CA THR A 144 -13.41 1.15 -12.33
C THR A 144 -13.72 1.83 -11.00
N ALA A 145 -14.99 1.88 -10.59
CA ALA A 145 -15.35 2.42 -9.28
C ALA A 145 -14.90 1.51 -8.13
N MET A 146 -14.93 0.18 -8.34
CA MET A 146 -14.55 -0.83 -7.36
C MET A 146 -13.59 -1.85 -8.01
N PRO A 147 -12.51 -2.25 -7.30
CA PRO A 147 -11.51 -3.17 -7.83
C PRO A 147 -12.13 -4.55 -8.12
N LYS A 148 -12.86 -5.09 -7.13
CA LYS A 148 -13.61 -6.34 -7.22
C LYS A 148 -14.93 -6.13 -7.96
N LEU A 149 -15.26 -7.07 -8.85
CA LEU A 149 -16.55 -7.04 -9.55
C LEU A 149 -17.70 -7.32 -8.57
N LEU A 150 -18.65 -6.41 -8.48
CA LEU A 150 -19.86 -6.58 -7.68
C LEU A 150 -20.90 -7.36 -8.49
N ASN A 151 -21.38 -8.47 -7.92
CA ASN A 151 -22.47 -9.26 -8.51
C ASN A 151 -23.74 -9.05 -7.70
N TYR A 152 -24.83 -8.69 -8.38
CA TYR A 152 -26.15 -8.52 -7.76
C TYR A 152 -26.71 -9.90 -7.31
N ARG A 153 -27.32 -9.96 -6.12
CA ARG A 153 -28.00 -11.13 -5.52
C ARG A 153 -27.15 -12.32 -5.07
N THR A 154 -25.82 -12.23 -5.00
CA THR A 154 -25.01 -13.26 -4.35
C THR A 154 -24.58 -12.79 -2.96
N LYS A 155 -25.10 -13.41 -1.88
CA LYS A 155 -24.51 -13.29 -0.54
C LYS A 155 -23.17 -14.02 -0.53
N LYS A 156 -22.16 -13.48 -1.21
CA LYS A 156 -20.79 -13.99 -1.07
C LYS A 156 -20.27 -13.48 0.26
N LYS A 157 -19.80 -14.38 1.14
CA LYS A 157 -18.94 -13.96 2.25
C LYS A 157 -17.87 -13.06 1.65
N ILE A 158 -17.72 -11.85 2.20
CA ILE A 158 -16.55 -11.03 1.95
C ILE A 158 -15.41 -11.88 2.50
N GLN A 159 -14.73 -12.62 1.61
CA GLN A 159 -13.39 -13.11 1.93
C GLN A 159 -12.57 -11.83 2.07
N GLU A 160 -12.26 -11.47 3.31
CA GLU A 160 -11.15 -10.58 3.58
C GLU A 160 -9.96 -11.16 2.81
N ASN A 161 -9.29 -10.34 2.00
CA ASN A 161 -8.07 -10.80 1.36
C ASN A 161 -7.13 -11.22 2.48
N GLU A 162 -6.80 -12.52 2.55
CA GLU A 162 -5.70 -13.00 3.38
C GLU A 162 -4.43 -12.39 2.80
N PHE A 163 -4.06 -11.22 3.33
CA PHE A 163 -2.81 -10.59 2.98
C PHE A 163 -1.68 -11.48 3.48
N LYS A 164 -0.76 -11.88 2.60
CA LYS A 164 0.47 -12.54 3.02
C LYS A 164 1.31 -11.55 3.83
N GLU A 165 1.31 -11.71 5.16
CA GLU A 165 2.02 -10.83 6.10
C GLU A 165 3.52 -10.74 5.79
N GLU A 166 4.11 -11.81 5.27
CA GLU A 166 5.54 -11.89 4.88
C GLU A 166 5.93 -10.88 3.78
N PHE A 167 4.96 -10.43 2.98
CA PHE A 167 5.18 -9.48 1.89
C PHE A 167 4.97 -8.03 2.28
N LYS A 168 4.52 -7.77 3.51
CA LYS A 168 4.33 -6.41 4.01
C LYS A 168 5.64 -5.90 4.61
N ASP A 169 5.87 -4.60 4.52
CA ASP A 169 6.91 -4.00 5.32
C ASP A 169 6.58 -4.18 6.80
N PRO A 170 7.54 -4.60 7.64
CA PRO A 170 7.33 -4.77 9.06
C PRO A 170 6.85 -3.45 9.65
N SER A 171 5.69 -3.49 10.29
CA SER A 171 4.99 -2.31 10.78
C SER A 171 5.86 -1.57 11.80
N ASN A 172 6.50 -0.48 11.36
CA ASN A 172 7.33 0.37 12.20
C ASN A 172 6.52 1.34 13.09
N ARG A 173 5.27 1.00 13.40
CA ARG A 173 4.34 1.89 14.13
C ARG A 173 4.91 2.31 15.49
N VAL A 174 5.57 1.39 16.20
CA VAL A 174 6.21 1.68 17.48
C VAL A 174 7.34 2.70 17.31
N SER A 175 8.29 2.50 16.39
CA SER A 175 9.38 3.47 16.19
C SER A 175 8.95 4.75 15.48
N SER A 176 7.81 4.75 14.78
CA SER A 176 7.22 5.98 14.24
C SER A 176 6.53 6.83 15.32
N LEU A 177 6.05 6.22 16.40
CA LEU A 177 5.38 6.89 17.51
C LEU A 177 6.38 7.34 18.58
N ILE A 178 7.40 6.52 18.83
CA ILE A 178 8.45 6.77 19.82
C ILE A 178 9.71 7.19 19.06
N THR A 179 9.70 8.43 18.57
CA THR A 179 10.89 9.04 17.95
C THR A 179 11.84 9.56 19.02
N ASN A 180 13.09 9.81 18.64
CA ASN A 180 14.07 10.41 19.56
C ASN A 180 13.59 11.76 20.09
N ASP A 181 12.95 12.58 19.24
CA ASP A 181 12.42 13.89 19.61
C ASP A 181 11.33 13.76 20.70
N VAL A 182 10.40 12.81 20.54
CA VAL A 182 9.34 12.56 21.53
C VAL A 182 9.93 12.05 22.85
N LEU A 183 10.96 11.20 22.80
CA LEU A 183 11.64 10.73 24.00
C LEU A 183 12.37 11.86 24.74
N GLU A 184 13.00 12.77 24.00
CA GLU A 184 13.68 13.95 24.56
C GLU A 184 12.68 14.90 25.21
N GLU A 185 11.57 15.21 24.54
CA GLU A 185 10.48 16.00 25.12
C GLU A 185 9.94 15.37 26.40
N LEU A 186 9.72 14.05 26.39
CA LEU A 186 9.21 13.32 27.56
C LEU A 186 10.22 13.33 28.72
N MET A 187 11.52 13.22 28.42
CA MET A 187 12.59 13.35 29.41
C MET A 187 12.58 14.74 30.05
N ASN A 188 12.46 15.80 29.23
CA ASN A 188 12.41 17.18 29.69
C ASN A 188 11.18 17.45 30.59
N ILE A 189 10.01 16.95 30.19
CA ILE A 189 8.79 17.04 31.01
C ILE A 189 8.96 16.29 32.33
N HIS A 190 9.54 15.08 32.29
CA HIS A 190 9.77 14.28 33.49
C HIS A 190 10.75 14.96 34.45
N GLU A 191 11.86 15.50 33.94
CA GLU A 191 12.84 16.25 34.75
C GLU A 191 12.19 17.47 35.41
N HIS A 192 11.38 18.22 34.66
CA HIS A 192 10.65 19.37 35.20
C HIS A 192 9.64 18.96 36.27
N TYR A 193 8.90 17.88 36.05
CA TYR A 193 7.98 17.31 37.03
C TYR A 193 8.69 16.93 38.33
N GLN A 194 9.86 16.28 38.26
CA GLN A 194 10.64 15.93 39.45
C GLN A 194 11.17 17.17 40.18
N LYS A 195 11.70 18.15 39.44
CA LYS A 195 12.11 19.45 40.02
C LYS A 195 10.96 20.12 40.77
N MET A 196 9.77 20.13 40.18
CA MET A 196 8.58 20.72 40.79
C MET A 196 8.13 19.98 42.05
N LYS A 197 8.19 18.63 42.08
CA LYS A 197 7.91 17.87 43.31
C LYS A 197 8.83 18.28 44.47
N CYS A 198 10.11 18.48 44.21
CA CYS A 198 11.07 18.90 45.23
C CYS A 198 10.77 20.31 45.77
N VAL A 199 10.24 21.21 44.92
CA VAL A 199 9.86 22.58 45.35
C VAL A 199 8.62 22.58 46.24
N ILE A 200 7.68 21.66 46.00
CA ILE A 200 6.40 21.58 46.73
C ILE A 200 6.54 20.81 48.05
N SER A 201 7.56 19.98 48.21
CA SER A 201 7.78 19.21 49.44
C SER A 201 8.25 20.10 50.61
N ALA A 202 7.83 19.74 51.82
CA ALA A 202 8.13 20.50 53.03
C ALA A 202 9.64 20.65 53.32
N ASP A 203 10.47 19.70 52.84
CA ASP A 203 11.91 19.67 53.08
C ASP A 203 12.77 20.23 51.93
N LYS A 204 12.14 20.73 50.84
CA LYS A 204 12.74 21.37 49.64
C LYS A 204 13.86 20.60 48.89
N SER A 205 14.29 19.46 49.43
CA SER A 205 15.48 18.70 49.02
C SER A 205 15.15 17.26 48.63
N GLN A 206 14.00 16.74 49.04
CA GLN A 206 13.51 15.39 48.73
C GLN A 206 12.04 15.47 48.28
N PRO A 207 11.64 14.80 47.19
CA PRO A 207 10.24 14.77 46.76
C PRO A 207 9.40 13.96 47.75
N ASP A 208 8.19 14.44 48.06
CA ASP A 208 7.29 13.76 48.99
C ASP A 208 6.81 12.43 48.40
N LYS A 209 6.84 11.33 49.19
CA LYS A 209 6.45 9.99 48.73
C LYS A 209 5.00 9.95 48.23
N ALA A 210 4.13 10.80 48.78
CA ALA A 210 2.74 10.92 48.36
C ALA A 210 2.57 11.44 46.92
N LEU A 211 3.59 12.12 46.37
CA LEU A 211 3.57 12.71 45.02
C LEU A 211 4.22 11.80 43.97
N SER A 212 4.75 10.63 44.34
CA SER A 212 5.42 9.70 43.42
C SER A 212 4.43 8.79 42.68
N LEU A 213 3.71 9.35 41.70
CA LEU A 213 2.74 8.61 40.87
C LEU A 213 3.36 7.96 39.63
N ILE A 214 4.50 8.49 39.17
CA ILE A 214 5.22 8.04 37.99
C ILE A 214 6.60 7.57 38.43
N LYS A 215 7.05 6.42 37.93
CA LYS A 215 8.39 5.88 38.19
C LYS A 215 9.46 6.82 37.66
N ASP A 216 10.53 7.02 38.41
CA ASP A 216 11.62 7.92 38.05
C ASP A 216 12.35 7.48 36.77
N GLU A 217 12.39 6.17 36.49
CA GLU A 217 13.03 5.61 35.30
C GLU A 217 12.06 5.44 34.12
N PHE A 218 10.83 5.98 34.19
CA PHE A 218 9.79 5.73 33.18
C PHE A 218 10.25 5.94 31.73
N VAL A 219 10.95 7.05 31.46
CA VAL A 219 11.42 7.37 30.10
C VAL A 219 12.52 6.42 29.65
N VAL A 220 13.40 6.00 30.56
CA VAL A 220 14.44 5.00 30.31
C VAL A 220 13.82 3.64 30.04
N THR A 221 12.89 3.18 30.88
CA THR A 221 12.16 1.93 30.69
C THR A 221 11.38 1.92 29.37
N LEU A 222 10.75 3.03 28.99
CA LEU A 222 10.04 3.15 27.71
C LEU A 222 11.00 2.99 26.53
N LYS A 223 12.18 3.64 26.61
CA LYS A 223 13.23 3.51 25.59
C LYS A 223 13.72 2.07 25.49
N ASP A 224 13.97 1.42 26.61
CA ASP A 224 14.44 0.03 26.65
C ASP A 224 13.41 -0.93 26.06
N ILE A 225 12.13 -0.81 26.43
CA ILE A 225 11.03 -1.60 25.84
C ILE A 225 10.94 -1.37 24.32
N THR A 226 11.16 -0.14 23.88
CA THR A 226 11.15 0.21 22.44
C THR A 226 12.31 -0.46 21.71
N LEU A 227 13.51 -0.44 22.29
CA LEU A 227 14.69 -1.12 21.75
C LEU A 227 14.52 -2.64 21.75
N GLU A 228 14.01 -3.23 22.83
CA GLU A 228 13.68 -4.65 22.90
C GLU A 228 12.67 -5.06 21.82
N HIS A 229 11.66 -4.22 21.59
CA HIS A 229 10.70 -4.45 20.51
C HIS A 229 11.37 -4.39 19.13
N GLN A 230 12.24 -3.41 18.89
CA GLN A 230 13.00 -3.30 17.64
C GLN A 230 13.91 -4.51 17.43
N GLU A 231 14.64 -4.94 18.46
CA GLU A 231 15.47 -6.14 18.40
C GLU A 231 14.65 -7.40 18.15
N TRP A 232 13.49 -7.54 18.79
CA TRP A 232 12.58 -8.65 18.56
C TRP A 232 12.07 -8.67 17.12
N GLN A 233 11.70 -7.50 16.57
CA GLN A 233 11.33 -7.37 15.15
C GLN A 233 12.48 -7.85 14.25
N GLN A 234 13.71 -7.42 14.53
CA GLN A 234 14.89 -7.84 13.77
C GLN A 234 15.16 -9.35 13.91
N LYS A 235 15.08 -9.92 15.12
CA LYS A 235 15.27 -11.36 15.37
C LYS A 235 14.20 -12.20 14.66
N ARG A 236 12.96 -11.72 14.53
CA ARG A 236 11.93 -12.38 13.71
C ARG A 236 12.26 -12.36 12.21
N MET A 237 12.93 -11.33 11.71
CA MET A 237 13.39 -11.31 10.32
C MET A 237 14.50 -12.34 10.07
N VAL A 238 15.42 -12.50 11.04
CA VAL A 238 16.53 -13.47 10.97
C VAL A 238 16.06 -14.91 11.24
N GLY A 239 15.07 -15.12 12.11
CA GLY A 239 14.57 -16.44 12.48
C GLY A 239 13.78 -17.18 11.39
N SER A 240 13.23 -16.45 10.41
CA SER A 240 12.61 -17.04 9.20
C SER A 240 13.64 -17.32 8.09
N THR A 241 14.89 -16.91 8.28
CA THR A 241 15.98 -17.03 7.30
C THR A 241 17.17 -17.79 7.90
N ASN A 242 17.00 -19.10 8.10
CA ASN A 242 18.15 -20.00 7.94
C ASN A 242 18.41 -20.19 6.43
N ARG A 243 18.85 -19.10 5.77
CA ARG A 243 19.66 -19.06 4.54
C ARG A 243 20.02 -17.60 4.19
N TYR A 244 21.22 -17.20 4.64
CA TYR A 244 22.07 -16.08 4.17
C TYR A 244 21.67 -14.62 4.47
N PRO A 245 22.65 -13.69 4.58
CA PRO A 245 22.53 -12.47 5.36
C PRO A 245 21.83 -11.33 4.60
N PHE A 246 20.81 -10.76 5.23
CA PHE A 246 20.14 -9.52 4.84
C PHE A 246 21.13 -8.35 4.78
N ASN A 247 21.31 -7.74 3.60
CA ASN A 247 22.10 -6.51 3.47
C ASN A 247 21.23 -5.28 3.77
N PHE A 248 21.42 -4.76 4.98
CA PHE A 248 20.79 -3.58 5.60
C PHE A 248 20.88 -2.26 4.80
N PHE A 249 21.57 -2.23 3.66
CA PHE A 249 21.84 -0.99 2.90
C PHE A 249 20.61 -0.44 2.15
N PHE A 250 19.64 -1.26 1.75
CA PHE A 250 18.48 -0.77 1.00
C PHE A 250 17.43 -0.06 1.88
N PHE A 251 17.26 -0.49 3.13
CA PHE A 251 16.27 0.11 4.04
C PHE A 251 16.63 1.54 4.46
N LEU A 252 17.93 1.83 4.62
CA LEU A 252 18.42 3.17 4.98
C LEU A 252 18.37 4.17 3.81
N SER A 253 18.48 3.71 2.56
CA SER A 253 18.38 4.59 1.39
C SER A 253 16.95 5.12 1.21
N PHE A 254 15.95 4.29 1.52
CA PHE A 254 14.54 4.66 1.44
C PHE A 254 14.08 5.63 2.54
N ILE A 255 14.63 5.51 3.75
CA ILE A 255 14.25 6.36 4.90
C ILE A 255 14.90 7.75 4.84
N ARG A 256 16.14 7.87 4.35
CA ARG A 256 16.82 9.18 4.27
C ARG A 256 16.17 10.17 3.29
N HIS A 257 15.46 9.68 2.28
CA HIS A 257 14.86 10.55 1.26
C HIS A 257 13.55 11.24 1.71
N ARG A 258 13.04 10.93 2.90
CA ARG A 258 11.78 11.49 3.42
C ARG A 258 11.96 12.74 4.29
N GLN A 259 13.20 13.17 4.60
CA GLN A 259 13.44 14.17 5.65
C GLN A 259 14.11 15.49 5.18
N VAL A 260 13.86 15.93 3.94
CA VAL A 260 14.19 17.32 3.53
C VAL A 260 13.03 17.98 2.78
N LYS A 261 12.13 18.61 3.55
CA LYS A 261 11.61 19.96 3.27
C LYS A 261 10.85 20.45 4.49
N LEU A 262 11.52 21.29 5.28
CA LEU A 262 10.93 22.13 6.31
C LEU A 262 11.14 23.58 5.89
N GLU A 263 10.19 24.41 6.34
CA GLU A 263 10.08 25.88 6.24
C GLU A 263 9.34 26.42 5.00
N SER A 264 8.38 27.36 5.09
CA SER A 264 8.03 28.28 6.19
C SER A 264 6.52 28.60 6.20
N SER A 265 6.03 28.94 7.38
CA SER A 265 4.67 29.38 7.74
C SER A 265 4.32 30.79 7.27
N GLU A 266 3.03 31.04 7.01
CA GLU A 266 2.28 32.26 7.36
C GLU A 266 0.77 31.90 7.25
N SER A 267 0.04 31.72 8.37
CA SER A 267 -0.60 32.73 9.24
C SER A 267 -1.76 33.48 8.56
N GLY A 268 -2.99 33.16 8.96
CA GLY A 268 -4.18 33.92 8.57
C GLY A 268 -5.50 33.30 9.00
N SER A 269 -5.95 33.66 10.21
CA SER A 269 -7.29 33.47 10.76
C SER A 269 -8.39 34.07 9.87
N ASP A 270 -9.58 33.48 9.79
CA ASP A 270 -10.74 34.04 10.50
C ASP A 270 -12.04 33.23 10.45
N ASN A 271 -12.85 33.54 11.45
CA ASN A 271 -14.03 32.88 11.94
C ASN A 271 -15.30 33.51 11.32
N ARG A 272 -16.40 32.73 11.20
CA ARG A 272 -17.83 33.11 11.39
C ARG A 272 -18.84 32.76 10.27
N LYS A 273 -19.84 32.00 10.75
CA LYS A 273 -21.30 32.18 10.64
C LYS A 273 -22.03 31.87 9.33
N SER A 274 -22.87 30.84 9.44
CA SER A 274 -24.08 30.60 8.67
C SER A 274 -25.14 31.70 8.87
N PRO A 275 -26.11 31.79 7.94
CA PRO A 275 -27.50 31.79 8.37
C PRO A 275 -28.41 30.85 7.55
N SER A 276 -29.65 30.85 8.00
CA SER A 276 -30.65 29.78 8.03
C SER A 276 -31.67 29.75 6.87
N ARG A 277 -32.17 28.53 6.63
CA ARG A 277 -33.56 28.11 6.27
C ARG A 277 -34.43 29.00 5.35
N SER A 278 -34.94 28.38 4.28
CA SER A 278 -36.37 28.43 3.97
C SER A 278 -36.86 27.11 3.32
N ARG A 279 -38.09 26.70 3.68
CA ARG A 279 -38.80 25.48 3.25
C ARG A 279 -39.56 25.74 1.94
N LYS A 280 -39.67 24.73 1.06
CA LYS A 280 -40.97 24.20 0.58
C LYS A 280 -40.86 22.97 -0.35
N ASN A 281 -41.62 21.95 0.04
CA ASN A 281 -42.49 21.02 -0.69
C ASN A 281 -41.98 20.05 -1.78
N SER A 282 -42.02 18.77 -1.36
CA SER A 282 -42.52 17.57 -2.07
C SER A 282 -43.20 17.78 -3.43
N ARG A 283 -42.71 17.06 -4.45
CA ARG A 283 -43.48 16.19 -5.36
C ARG A 283 -42.52 15.34 -6.22
N ARG A 284 -42.68 14.00 -6.16
CA ARG A 284 -42.12 13.07 -7.16
C ARG A 284 -42.94 13.16 -8.45
N PRO A 285 -42.27 13.10 -9.61
CA PRO A 285 -42.60 12.03 -10.56
C PRO A 285 -41.35 11.39 -11.21
N GLN A 286 -41.43 10.10 -11.54
CA GLN A 286 -40.56 9.43 -12.53
C GLN A 286 -41.28 9.41 -13.91
N PRO A 287 -40.65 8.94 -14.99
CA PRO A 287 -39.38 9.36 -15.57
C PRO A 287 -39.60 9.79 -17.04
N ALA A 288 -38.94 10.86 -17.50
CA ALA A 288 -38.95 11.23 -18.91
C ALA A 288 -37.54 11.21 -19.49
N LEU A 289 -37.37 10.34 -20.48
CA LEU A 289 -36.22 10.24 -21.36
C LEU A 289 -36.01 11.60 -22.07
N ARG A 290 -34.93 12.33 -21.79
CA ARG A 290 -34.37 13.28 -22.75
C ARG A 290 -32.91 13.62 -22.50
N ARG A 291 -32.22 13.63 -23.64
CA ARG A 291 -30.84 13.92 -23.97
C ARG A 291 -30.44 15.31 -23.47
N GLY A 292 -29.31 15.43 -22.79
CA GLY A 292 -28.71 16.70 -22.35
C GLY A 292 -27.22 16.52 -22.07
N SER A 293 -26.40 17.06 -22.96
CA SER A 293 -24.94 17.20 -22.81
C SER A 293 -24.59 18.31 -21.82
N LEU A 294 -23.35 18.26 -21.34
CA LEU A 294 -22.60 19.32 -20.64
C LEU A 294 -22.89 19.46 -19.14
N GLU A 295 -22.10 18.72 -18.35
CA GLU A 295 -21.40 19.25 -17.15
C GLU A 295 -20.46 18.16 -16.60
N PHE A 296 -19.42 17.81 -17.35
CA PHE A 296 -18.30 16.97 -16.84
C PHE A 296 -16.97 17.31 -17.54
N ARG A 297 -16.87 18.53 -18.11
CA ARG A 297 -15.67 18.99 -18.81
C ARG A 297 -14.57 19.52 -17.89
N GLY A 298 -14.85 19.82 -16.63
CA GLY A 298 -13.87 20.39 -15.70
C GLY A 298 -12.80 19.41 -15.21
N ILE A 299 -13.16 18.15 -14.94
CA ILE A 299 -12.24 17.17 -14.31
C ILE A 299 -11.38 16.43 -15.36
N PHE A 300 -11.80 16.42 -16.63
CA PHE A 300 -11.06 15.76 -17.71
C PHE A 300 -9.93 16.63 -18.29
N LEU A 301 -9.98 17.95 -18.12
CA LEU A 301 -8.99 18.87 -18.69
C LEU A 301 -7.73 18.97 -17.82
N GLU A 302 -7.85 18.99 -16.49
CA GLU A 302 -6.67 18.92 -15.61
C GLU A 302 -5.90 17.60 -15.74
N ALA A 303 -6.59 16.47 -15.97
CA ALA A 303 -5.93 15.19 -16.20
C ALA A 303 -5.26 15.10 -17.59
N ALA A 304 -5.70 15.91 -18.56
CA ALA A 304 -5.13 15.95 -19.91
C ALA A 304 -3.87 16.85 -19.99
N GLU A 305 -3.84 17.96 -19.25
CA GLU A 305 -2.65 18.82 -19.19
C GLU A 305 -1.48 18.15 -18.46
N VAL A 306 -1.75 17.35 -17.43
CA VAL A 306 -0.72 16.49 -16.79
C VAL A 306 -0.24 15.37 -17.74
N TYR A 307 -1.04 14.99 -18.74
CA TYR A 307 -0.68 13.98 -19.74
C TYR A 307 0.30 14.49 -20.80
N GLN A 308 0.36 15.81 -21.06
CA GLN A 308 1.30 16.41 -22.01
C GLN A 308 2.64 16.80 -21.41
N LEU A 309 2.70 17.07 -20.10
CA LEU A 309 3.95 17.44 -19.40
C LEU A 309 4.81 16.23 -18.98
N LEU A 310 4.30 15.01 -19.12
CA LEU A 310 4.99 13.76 -18.72
C LEU A 310 5.21 12.77 -19.88
N CYS A 311 4.97 13.20 -21.13
CA CYS A 311 5.26 12.39 -22.33
C CYS A 311 6.71 12.58 -22.76
#